data_AF-A0A937VXU7-F1
#
_entry.id   AF-A0A937VXU7-F1
#
_cell.length_a   1.000
_cell.length_b   1.000
_cell.length_c   1.000
_cell.angle_alpha   90.00
_cell.angle_beta   90.00
_cell.angle_gamma   90.00
#
_symmetry.space_group_name_H-M   'P 1'
#
loop_
_entity.id
_entity.type
_entity.pdbx_description
1 polymer ?
#
loop_
_entity_poly.entity_id
_entity_poly.type
_entity_poly.pdbx_seq_one_letter_code
_entity_poly.pdbx_strand_id
1 'polypeptide(L)'
;MKKRTLSLSLCSLYLLAILPTGAFSVEGENGNCCGFISSNNCLFSSSTKHASRHWISSTNTDARVVEIEDGSRWKLSSTYNLRSWKSNDTVTITPNHNTSSEYNYYVVNKSTGGYTEANLILGPVARGPLTHWAIGFDFTKNQVFLENDSCWKISENDAYIMQEWEPNDTIIIGSNDSWFSSFDAILINVNMNNYVRARAY
;
A
#
# COMPACT_ATOMS: atom_id res chain seq x y z
N MET A 1 -4.70 54.94 26.74
CA MET A 1 -5.43 55.13 25.48
C MET A 1 -4.57 54.71 24.30
N LYS A 2 -4.85 53.55 23.71
CA LYS A 2 -4.38 53.11 22.39
C LYS A 2 -5.46 52.14 21.87
N LYS A 3 -6.30 52.62 20.96
CA LYS A 3 -7.33 51.81 20.27
C LYS A 3 -6.62 50.92 19.25
N ARG A 4 -6.86 49.62 19.28
CA ARG A 4 -6.59 48.70 18.16
C ARG A 4 -7.91 48.20 17.63
N THR A 5 -8.12 48.52 16.37
CA THR A 5 -9.31 48.26 15.55
C THR A 5 -9.37 46.77 15.21
N LEU A 6 -10.51 46.15 15.51
CA LEU A 6 -10.90 44.84 15.02
C LEU A 6 -11.38 45.00 13.57
N SER A 7 -10.72 44.31 12.64
CA SER A 7 -11.20 44.15 11.26
C SER A 7 -12.05 42.89 11.20
N LEU A 8 -13.37 43.07 11.25
CA LEU A 8 -14.35 42.04 10.89
C LEU A 8 -14.45 42.00 9.36
N SER A 9 -13.98 40.91 8.75
CA SER A 9 -14.28 40.60 7.36
C SER A 9 -15.52 39.70 7.33
N LEU A 10 -16.62 40.28 6.88
CA LEU A 10 -17.83 39.58 6.47
C LEU A 10 -17.51 38.68 5.28
N CYS A 11 -17.78 37.38 5.39
CA CYS A 11 -18.05 36.56 4.23
C CYS A 11 -19.23 35.63 4.53
N SER A 12 -20.14 35.58 3.56
CA SER A 12 -21.55 35.27 3.66
C SER A 12 -21.92 33.94 4.32
N LEU A 13 -23.00 33.99 5.12
CA LEU A 13 -23.93 32.87 5.25
C LEU A 13 -24.45 32.48 3.86
N TYR A 14 -24.20 31.25 3.45
CA TYR A 14 -25.06 30.58 2.47
C TYR A 14 -25.74 29.39 3.14
N LEU A 15 -27.03 29.60 3.38
CA LEU A 15 -28.04 28.57 3.55
C LEU A 15 -28.13 27.83 2.20
N LEU A 16 -27.82 26.54 2.13
CA LEU A 16 -28.12 25.73 0.95
C LEU A 16 -28.98 24.53 1.34
N ALA A 17 -30.17 24.55 0.74
CA ALA A 17 -31.18 23.52 0.82
C ALA A 17 -30.69 22.21 0.20
N ILE A 18 -31.07 21.11 0.83
CA ILE A 18 -30.90 19.75 0.33
C ILE A 18 -31.97 19.52 -0.74
N LEU A 19 -31.57 19.26 -1.99
CA LEU A 19 -32.33 18.40 -2.92
C LEU A 19 -31.37 17.64 -3.87
N PRO A 20 -31.75 16.45 -4.35
CA PRO A 20 -30.84 15.46 -4.92
C PRO A 20 -30.74 15.54 -6.45
N THR A 21 -29.66 14.95 -6.97
CA THR A 21 -29.38 14.59 -8.38
C THR A 21 -28.91 15.70 -9.32
N GLY A 22 -27.83 15.39 -10.06
CA GLY A 22 -27.53 16.01 -11.35
C GLY A 22 -26.24 16.82 -11.39
N ALA A 23 -25.30 16.39 -12.23
CA ALA A 23 -23.99 16.97 -12.46
C ALA A 23 -24.01 18.48 -12.77
N PHE A 24 -22.92 19.17 -12.39
CA PHE A 24 -22.69 20.57 -12.76
C PHE A 24 -21.26 20.71 -13.29
N SER A 25 -21.11 21.20 -14.53
CA SER A 25 -19.83 21.63 -15.10
C SER A 25 -19.70 23.14 -14.94
N VAL A 26 -18.53 23.60 -14.48
CA VAL A 26 -18.14 25.02 -14.51
C VAL A 26 -16.80 25.11 -15.24
N GLU A 27 -16.80 25.80 -16.38
CA GLU A 27 -15.60 26.36 -16.98
C GLU A 27 -15.36 27.76 -16.40
N GLY A 28 -14.11 28.08 -16.05
CA GLY A 28 -13.72 29.46 -15.72
C GLY A 28 -12.53 29.63 -14.78
N GLU A 29 -11.33 29.59 -15.38
CA GLU A 29 -10.12 30.37 -15.07
C GLU A 29 -9.51 30.44 -13.64
N ASN A 30 -8.25 29.98 -13.59
CA ASN A 30 -7.13 30.49 -12.78
C ASN A 30 -7.25 30.44 -11.25
N GLY A 31 -6.95 29.27 -10.70
CA GLY A 31 -6.61 29.12 -9.28
C GLY A 31 -6.10 27.71 -8.96
N ASN A 32 -4.78 27.53 -8.93
CA ASN A 32 -4.13 26.34 -8.39
C ASN A 32 -4.44 26.23 -6.89
N CYS A 33 -5.53 25.55 -6.53
CA CYS A 33 -5.83 25.09 -5.19
C CYS A 33 -6.37 23.66 -5.32
N CYS A 34 -5.58 22.70 -4.81
CA CYS A 34 -5.95 21.32 -4.48
C CYS A 34 -6.99 20.68 -5.42
N GLY A 35 -6.49 20.05 -6.49
CA GLY A 35 -7.30 19.17 -7.31
C GLY A 35 -7.95 18.09 -6.45
N PHE A 36 -9.26 18.24 -6.23
CA PHE A 36 -10.12 17.12 -5.87
C PHE A 36 -9.96 16.08 -6.98
N ILE A 37 -9.38 14.93 -6.64
CA ILE A 37 -9.44 13.76 -7.52
C ILE A 37 -10.92 13.41 -7.66
N SER A 38 -11.47 13.74 -8.82
CA SER A 38 -12.83 13.39 -9.23
C SER A 38 -13.01 11.89 -9.05
N SER A 39 -13.94 11.53 -8.17
CA SER A 39 -14.42 10.18 -7.91
C SER A 39 -14.96 9.54 -9.19
N ASN A 40 -14.12 8.85 -9.96
CA ASN A 40 -14.58 8.03 -11.07
C ASN A 40 -13.95 6.66 -10.92
N ASN A 41 -14.71 5.79 -10.25
CA ASN A 41 -14.73 4.34 -10.33
C ASN A 41 -13.39 3.66 -10.62
N CYS A 42 -12.86 2.96 -9.61
CA CYS A 42 -11.81 1.97 -9.81
C CYS A 42 -12.25 1.00 -10.93
N LEU A 43 -11.53 1.03 -12.05
CA LEU A 43 -11.79 0.19 -13.21
C LEU A 43 -10.98 -1.10 -13.05
N PHE A 44 -11.65 -2.24 -13.21
CA PHE A 44 -11.09 -3.61 -13.12
C PHE A 44 -9.72 -3.75 -13.76
N SER A 45 -8.68 -3.70 -12.92
CA SER A 45 -7.32 -4.05 -13.28
C SER A 45 -7.15 -5.57 -13.19
N SER A 46 -7.08 -6.22 -14.35
CA SER A 46 -6.88 -7.65 -14.46
C SER A 46 -5.41 -8.03 -14.24
N SER A 47 -5.01 -8.19 -12.98
CA SER A 47 -4.08 -9.23 -12.46
C SER A 47 -3.21 -8.74 -11.29
N THR A 48 -3.74 -8.86 -10.08
CA THR A 48 -3.03 -8.80 -8.78
C THR A 48 -1.83 -9.75 -8.68
N LYS A 49 -1.86 -10.86 -9.43
CA LYS A 49 -0.78 -11.86 -9.45
C LYS A 49 0.54 -11.32 -10.00
N HIS A 50 0.53 -10.26 -10.81
CA HIS A 50 1.76 -9.63 -11.25
C HIS A 50 2.25 -8.56 -10.27
N ALA A 51 1.33 -7.81 -9.65
CA ALA A 51 1.68 -6.75 -8.70
C ALA A 51 2.37 -7.27 -7.43
N SER A 52 2.11 -8.53 -7.05
CA SER A 52 2.72 -9.19 -5.87
C SER A 52 4.00 -9.98 -6.18
N ARG A 53 4.47 -9.96 -7.43
CA ARG A 53 5.69 -10.64 -7.85
C ARG A 53 6.86 -9.68 -7.79
N HIS A 54 7.85 -10.13 -7.04
CA HIS A 54 9.13 -9.48 -6.89
C HIS A 54 10.20 -10.36 -7.52
N TRP A 55 11.40 -9.82 -7.69
CA TRP A 55 12.57 -10.60 -8.02
C TRP A 55 13.73 -10.25 -7.10
N ILE A 56 14.52 -11.26 -6.78
CA ILE A 56 15.69 -11.07 -5.93
C ILE A 56 16.69 -10.17 -6.67
N SER A 57 17.03 -9.03 -6.08
CA SER A 57 18.13 -8.19 -6.53
C SER A 57 19.45 -8.82 -6.08
N SER A 58 19.58 -9.11 -4.78
CA SER A 58 20.78 -9.72 -4.21
C SER A 58 20.48 -10.57 -2.97
N THR A 59 21.41 -11.45 -2.61
CA THR A 59 21.37 -12.23 -1.37
C THR A 59 22.64 -12.02 -0.57
N ASN A 60 22.52 -12.00 0.76
CA ASN A 60 23.63 -12.00 1.68
C ASN A 60 23.43 -13.14 2.68
N THR A 61 24.11 -14.27 2.44
CA THR A 61 23.95 -15.47 3.26
C THR A 61 24.44 -15.28 4.68
N ASP A 62 25.52 -14.53 4.89
CA ASP A 62 26.10 -14.28 6.22
C ASP A 62 25.15 -13.44 7.08
N ALA A 63 24.61 -12.37 6.50
CA ALA A 63 23.63 -11.51 7.14
C ALA A 63 22.22 -12.12 7.18
N ARG A 64 21.97 -13.23 6.47
CA ARG A 64 20.63 -13.80 6.25
C ARG A 64 19.65 -12.78 5.67
N VAL A 65 20.10 -12.01 4.70
CA VAL A 65 19.31 -10.95 4.08
C VAL A 65 19.07 -11.26 2.62
N VAL A 66 17.84 -11.04 2.16
CA VAL A 66 17.51 -10.93 0.74
C VAL A 66 17.09 -9.49 0.44
N GLU A 67 17.61 -8.94 -0.64
CA GLU A 67 17.18 -7.66 -1.19
C GLU A 67 16.38 -7.94 -2.46
N ILE A 68 15.22 -7.32 -2.61
CA ILE A 68 14.37 -7.43 -3.81
C ILE A 68 14.50 -6.17 -4.67
N GLU A 69 13.84 -6.15 -5.83
CA GLU A 69 14.02 -5.15 -6.88
C GLU A 69 13.69 -3.71 -6.48
N ASP A 70 12.79 -3.54 -5.52
CA ASP A 70 12.40 -2.23 -4.99
C ASP A 70 13.43 -1.67 -3.98
N GLY A 71 14.47 -2.45 -3.68
CA GLY A 71 15.55 -2.14 -2.73
C GLY A 71 15.21 -2.49 -1.28
N SER A 72 14.02 -3.01 -0.99
CA SER A 72 13.67 -3.47 0.34
C SER A 72 14.48 -4.70 0.73
N ARG A 73 14.83 -4.77 2.02
CA ARG A 73 15.64 -5.84 2.59
C ARG A 73 14.88 -6.60 3.65
N TRP A 74 14.99 -7.92 3.55
CA TRP A 74 14.26 -8.85 4.37
C TRP A 74 15.23 -9.76 5.11
N LYS A 75 15.16 -9.73 6.45
CA LYS A 75 15.93 -10.62 7.33
C LYS A 75 15.21 -11.95 7.43
N LEU A 76 15.91 -13.02 7.08
CA LEU A 76 15.37 -14.38 7.06
C LEU A 76 15.71 -15.14 8.34
N SER A 77 14.81 -16.02 8.76
CA SER A 77 15.03 -16.89 9.93
C SER A 77 16.16 -17.91 9.70
N SER A 78 16.25 -18.44 8.47
CA SER A 78 17.21 -19.48 8.09
C SER A 78 17.94 -19.18 6.77
N THR A 79 19.18 -19.63 6.67
CA THR A 79 19.98 -19.58 5.43
C THR A 79 19.81 -20.81 4.56
N TYR A 80 19.08 -21.83 5.01
CA TYR A 80 18.99 -23.11 4.31
C TYR A 80 18.48 -22.92 2.88
N ASN A 81 17.41 -22.15 2.71
CA ASN A 81 16.82 -21.85 1.39
C ASN A 81 17.63 -20.81 0.60
N LEU A 82 18.30 -19.87 1.28
CA LEU A 82 19.13 -18.84 0.65
C LEU A 82 20.25 -19.41 -0.22
N ARG A 83 20.77 -20.61 0.07
CA ARG A 83 21.86 -21.23 -0.69
C ARG A 83 21.48 -21.57 -2.13
N SER A 84 20.20 -21.80 -2.41
CA SER A 84 19.71 -22.11 -3.76
C SER A 84 19.08 -20.92 -4.47
N TRP A 85 18.83 -19.82 -3.75
CA TRP A 85 18.18 -18.63 -4.29
C TRP A 85 19.18 -17.75 -5.04
N LYS A 86 18.80 -17.31 -6.22
CA LYS A 86 19.65 -16.52 -7.13
C LYS A 86 19.03 -15.16 -7.39
N SER A 87 19.87 -14.22 -7.81
CA SER A 87 19.40 -12.97 -8.40
C SER A 87 18.47 -13.29 -9.59
N ASN A 88 17.43 -12.47 -9.77
CA ASN A 88 16.31 -12.64 -10.69
C ASN A 88 15.36 -13.81 -10.41
N ASP A 89 15.53 -14.58 -9.33
CA ASP A 89 14.49 -15.52 -8.92
C ASP A 89 13.22 -14.76 -8.55
N THR A 90 12.07 -15.24 -9.03
CA THR A 90 10.78 -14.64 -8.69
C THR A 90 10.41 -15.02 -7.26
N VAL A 91 10.09 -14.02 -6.44
CA VAL A 91 9.64 -14.20 -5.07
C VAL A 91 8.29 -13.52 -4.85
N THR A 92 7.56 -13.98 -3.84
CA THR A 92 6.36 -13.30 -3.33
C THR A 92 6.46 -13.19 -1.82
N ILE A 93 5.99 -12.09 -1.26
CA ILE A 93 5.85 -11.93 0.19
C ILE A 93 4.45 -12.40 0.60
N THR A 94 4.34 -13.23 1.62
CA THR A 94 3.05 -13.66 2.19
C THR A 94 3.03 -13.44 3.70
N PRO A 95 1.86 -13.33 4.35
CA PRO A 95 1.79 -13.25 5.80
C PRO A 95 2.30 -14.52 6.48
N ASN A 96 2.89 -14.38 7.67
CA ASN A 96 3.08 -15.51 8.57
C ASN A 96 1.90 -15.60 9.54
N HIS A 97 1.04 -16.60 9.36
CA HIS A 97 -0.12 -16.82 10.25
C HIS A 97 0.26 -17.51 11.57
N ASN A 98 1.54 -17.88 11.77
CA ASN A 98 2.01 -18.46 13.02
C ASN A 98 2.24 -17.36 14.07
N THR A 99 1.27 -17.18 14.97
CA THR A 99 1.31 -16.19 16.04
C THR A 99 2.41 -16.42 17.09
N SER A 100 3.05 -17.59 17.08
CA SER A 100 4.19 -17.90 17.97
C SER A 100 5.55 -17.61 17.31
N SER A 101 5.57 -17.22 16.03
CA SER A 101 6.80 -16.83 15.34
C SER A 101 7.18 -15.38 15.66
N GLU A 102 8.47 -15.09 15.71
CA GLU A 102 8.99 -13.71 15.77
C GLU A 102 9.01 -13.04 14.38
N TYR A 103 8.65 -13.77 13.32
CA TYR A 103 8.65 -13.30 11.94
C TYR A 103 7.22 -13.08 11.44
N ASN A 104 6.97 -11.90 10.90
CA ASN A 104 5.64 -11.47 10.46
C ASN A 104 5.27 -11.99 9.05
N TYR A 105 6.26 -12.38 8.25
CA TYR A 105 6.07 -12.71 6.84
C TYR A 105 6.82 -13.98 6.42
N TYR A 106 6.49 -14.49 5.24
CA TYR A 106 7.32 -15.41 4.48
C TYR A 106 7.80 -14.76 3.19
N VAL A 107 9.04 -15.04 2.81
CA VAL A 107 9.50 -14.88 1.44
C VAL A 107 9.40 -16.24 0.77
N VAL A 108 8.64 -16.32 -0.32
CA VAL A 108 8.40 -17.56 -1.08
C VAL A 108 9.04 -17.43 -2.46
N ASN A 109 10.08 -18.20 -2.72
CA ASN A 109 10.73 -18.28 -4.02
C ASN A 109 9.92 -19.20 -4.95
N LYS A 110 9.33 -18.61 -5.99
CA LYS A 110 8.50 -19.31 -6.98
C LYS A 110 9.34 -20.12 -7.97
N SER A 111 10.61 -19.77 -8.20
CA SER A 111 11.52 -20.54 -9.05
C SER A 111 11.88 -21.89 -8.43
N THR A 112 12.12 -21.92 -7.11
CA THR A 112 12.60 -23.13 -6.40
C THR A 112 11.51 -23.84 -5.60
N GLY A 113 10.39 -23.16 -5.32
CA GLY A 113 9.36 -23.64 -4.38
C GLY A 113 9.76 -23.50 -2.90
N GLY A 114 10.97 -23.04 -2.61
CA GLY A 114 11.44 -22.82 -1.24
C GLY A 114 10.80 -21.57 -0.61
N TYR A 115 10.60 -21.60 0.70
CA TYR A 115 10.10 -20.46 1.46
C TYR A 115 10.81 -20.35 2.81
N THR A 116 10.92 -19.15 3.35
CA THR A 116 11.47 -18.94 4.70
C THR A 116 10.78 -17.77 5.36
N GLU A 117 10.63 -17.86 6.68
CA GLU A 117 10.11 -16.75 7.49
C GLU A 117 11.05 -15.55 7.38
N ALA A 118 10.48 -14.35 7.39
CA ALA A 118 11.17 -13.11 7.16
C ALA A 118 10.54 -11.91 7.87
N ASN A 119 11.37 -10.93 8.21
CA ASN A 119 10.96 -9.61 8.67
C ASN A 119 11.57 -8.54 7.77
N LEU A 120 10.81 -7.50 7.49
CA LEU A 120 11.31 -6.32 6.81
C LEU A 120 12.29 -5.58 7.75
N ILE A 121 13.51 -5.35 7.27
CA ILE A 121 14.54 -4.59 8.02
C ILE A 121 14.89 -3.26 7.37
N LEU A 122 14.60 -3.12 6.07
CA LEU A 122 14.74 -1.87 5.34
C LEU A 122 13.64 -1.81 4.29
N GLY A 123 12.89 -0.71 4.26
CA GLY A 123 11.89 -0.46 3.24
C GLY A 123 12.46 -0.27 1.83
N PRO A 124 11.59 -0.17 0.81
CA PRO A 124 11.99 0.16 -0.55
C PRO A 124 12.72 1.51 -0.65
N VAL A 125 13.43 1.73 -1.75
CA VAL A 125 14.03 3.04 -2.06
C VAL A 125 12.93 4.09 -2.14
N ALA A 126 13.00 5.11 -1.28
CA ALA A 126 11.96 6.14 -1.22
C ALA A 126 11.71 6.78 -2.60
N ARG A 127 10.47 6.70 -3.08
CA ARG A 127 10.04 7.18 -4.41
C ARG A 127 10.87 6.60 -5.56
N GLY A 128 11.35 5.36 -5.40
CA GLY A 128 11.97 4.59 -6.46
C GLY A 128 10.98 4.23 -7.57
N PRO A 129 11.47 3.87 -8.77
CA PRO A 129 10.62 3.52 -9.91
C PRO A 129 9.78 2.24 -9.71
N LEU A 130 10.12 1.43 -8.71
CA LEU A 130 9.44 0.17 -8.35
C LEU A 130 8.82 0.24 -6.95
N THR A 131 8.72 1.43 -6.38
CA THR A 131 8.20 1.66 -5.03
C THR A 131 6.77 2.18 -5.11
N HIS A 132 5.89 1.58 -4.32
CA HIS A 132 4.50 2.03 -4.21
C HIS A 132 4.29 2.86 -2.93
N TRP A 133 3.37 3.81 -2.98
CA TRP A 133 2.94 4.59 -1.81
C TRP A 133 1.48 4.98 -1.93
N ALA A 134 0.81 5.10 -0.78
CA ALA A 134 -0.57 5.55 -0.75
C ALA A 134 -0.68 7.02 -1.17
N ILE A 135 -1.57 7.35 -2.10
CA ILE A 135 -1.89 8.74 -2.46
C ILE A 135 -3.23 9.20 -1.87
N GLY A 136 -4.06 8.27 -1.41
CA GLY A 136 -5.34 8.58 -0.79
C GLY A 136 -6.11 7.34 -0.33
N PHE A 137 -7.22 7.61 0.35
CA PHE A 137 -8.07 6.59 0.97
C PHE A 137 -9.55 6.96 0.79
N ASP A 138 -10.39 5.96 0.57
CA ASP A 138 -11.85 6.05 0.76
C ASP A 138 -12.24 5.09 1.90
N PHE A 139 -12.29 5.63 3.12
CA PHE A 139 -12.62 4.87 4.32
C PHE A 139 -14.08 4.38 4.34
N THR A 140 -14.99 5.03 3.59
CA THR A 140 -16.39 4.57 3.51
C THR A 140 -16.49 3.32 2.65
N LYS A 141 -15.66 3.25 1.60
CA LYS A 141 -15.58 2.09 0.69
C LYS A 141 -14.45 1.12 1.03
N ASN A 142 -13.69 1.33 2.09
CA ASN A 142 -12.48 0.56 2.41
C ASN A 142 -11.55 0.44 1.20
N GLN A 143 -11.19 1.55 0.57
CA GLN A 143 -10.30 1.57 -0.59
C GLN A 143 -9.03 2.37 -0.32
N VAL A 144 -7.92 1.88 -0.87
CA VAL A 144 -6.63 2.57 -0.92
C VAL A 144 -6.31 2.88 -2.38
N PHE A 145 -5.81 4.08 -2.64
CA PHE A 145 -5.29 4.50 -3.95
C PHE A 145 -3.78 4.61 -3.87
N LEU A 146 -3.09 4.00 -4.84
CA LEU A 146 -1.63 4.06 -4.96
C LEU A 146 -1.22 5.05 -6.06
N GLU A 147 0.05 5.43 -6.05
CA GLU A 147 0.66 6.43 -6.95
C GLU A 147 0.59 6.08 -8.44
N ASN A 148 0.41 4.81 -8.77
CA ASN A 148 0.30 4.30 -10.13
C ASN A 148 -1.16 4.24 -10.61
N ASP A 149 -2.05 5.02 -9.99
CA ASP A 149 -3.49 5.06 -10.21
C ASP A 149 -4.21 3.72 -9.92
N SER A 150 -3.53 2.74 -9.30
CA SER A 150 -4.19 1.50 -8.89
C SER A 150 -5.04 1.72 -7.64
N CYS A 151 -6.16 0.99 -7.59
CA CYS A 151 -7.12 1.03 -6.50
C CYS A 151 -7.30 -0.36 -5.91
N TRP A 152 -7.37 -0.42 -4.59
CA TRP A 152 -7.39 -1.68 -3.85
C TRP A 152 -8.54 -1.70 -2.85
N LYS A 153 -9.42 -2.71 -2.93
CA LYS A 153 -10.39 -2.99 -1.87
C LYS A 153 -9.67 -3.61 -0.70
N ILE A 154 -9.86 -3.08 0.49
CA ILE A 154 -9.39 -3.66 1.74
C ILE A 154 -10.47 -4.57 2.34
N SER A 155 -10.05 -5.67 2.95
CA SER A 155 -10.93 -6.54 3.71
C SER A 155 -11.57 -5.77 4.86
N GLU A 156 -12.87 -5.97 5.06
CA GLU A 156 -13.61 -5.32 6.16
C GLU A 156 -13.02 -5.66 7.53
N ASN A 157 -12.45 -6.86 7.67
CA ASN A 157 -11.78 -7.32 8.88
C ASN A 157 -10.47 -6.55 9.16
N ASP A 158 -9.86 -5.93 8.15
CA ASP A 158 -8.60 -5.21 8.27
C ASP A 158 -8.80 -3.68 8.17
N ALA A 159 -10.04 -3.22 8.04
CA ALA A 159 -10.36 -1.80 7.85
C ALA A 159 -9.89 -0.93 9.03
N TYR A 160 -9.88 -1.48 10.24
CA TYR A 160 -9.38 -0.78 11.43
C TYR A 160 -7.86 -0.52 11.37
N ILE A 161 -7.09 -1.41 10.72
CA ILE A 161 -5.64 -1.25 10.54
C ILE A 161 -5.36 -0.10 9.56
N MET A 162 -6.14 -0.03 8.47
CA MET A 162 -6.02 1.01 7.45
C MET A 162 -6.33 2.42 7.98
N GLN A 163 -7.12 2.57 9.06
CA GLN A 163 -7.45 3.88 9.63
C GLN A 163 -6.24 4.62 10.21
N GLU A 164 -5.16 3.91 10.49
CA GLU A 164 -3.91 4.48 10.99
C GLU A 164 -2.92 4.84 9.88
N TRP A 165 -3.23 4.49 8.63
CA TRP A 165 -2.34 4.75 7.49
C TRP A 165 -2.50 6.17 6.98
N GLU A 166 -1.39 6.78 6.56
CA GLU A 166 -1.35 8.15 6.06
C GLU A 166 -0.96 8.22 4.58
N PRO A 167 -1.39 9.26 3.85
CA PRO A 167 -0.89 9.51 2.51
C PRO A 167 0.63 9.65 2.52
N ASN A 168 1.28 9.07 1.51
CA ASN A 168 2.73 8.88 1.36
C ASN A 168 3.35 7.74 2.19
N ASP A 169 2.57 6.96 2.95
CA ASP A 169 3.08 5.71 3.51
C ASP A 169 3.52 4.76 2.39
N THR A 170 4.68 4.14 2.58
CA THR A 170 5.26 3.24 1.58
C THR A 170 4.60 1.88 1.67
N ILE A 171 4.21 1.34 0.52
CA ILE A 171 3.45 0.11 0.39
C ILE A 171 4.28 -0.94 -0.36
N ILE A 172 4.37 -2.14 0.19
CA ILE A 172 4.82 -3.34 -0.52
C ILE A 172 3.60 -4.24 -0.78
N ILE A 173 3.46 -4.75 -2.00
CA ILE A 173 2.34 -5.60 -2.40
C ILE A 173 2.74 -7.06 -2.27
N GLY A 174 2.12 -7.80 -1.37
CA GLY A 174 2.32 -9.24 -1.21
C GLY A 174 1.18 -10.08 -1.77
N SER A 175 1.33 -11.39 -1.72
CA SER A 175 0.27 -12.36 -2.03
C SER A 175 -0.39 -12.82 -0.74
N ASN A 176 -1.72 -12.86 -0.73
CA ASN A 176 -2.45 -13.53 0.33
C ASN A 176 -2.57 -15.02 -0.02
N ASP A 177 -2.02 -15.88 0.84
CA ASP A 177 -1.99 -17.34 0.67
C ASP A 177 -3.22 -18.06 1.28
N SER A 178 -4.20 -17.29 1.76
CA SER A 178 -5.44 -17.82 2.32
C SER A 178 -6.35 -18.42 1.23
N TRP A 179 -6.47 -19.76 1.22
CA TRP A 179 -7.28 -20.53 0.24
C TRP A 179 -8.71 -20.02 0.08
N PHE A 180 -9.36 -19.59 1.18
CA PHE A 180 -10.76 -19.20 1.20
C PHE A 180 -11.00 -17.69 1.13
N SER A 181 -9.96 -16.88 0.89
CA SER A 181 -10.08 -15.43 0.85
C SER A 181 -10.44 -14.93 -0.55
N SER A 182 -11.43 -14.04 -0.64
CA SER A 182 -11.71 -13.27 -1.86
C SER A 182 -10.71 -12.14 -2.10
N PHE A 183 -9.83 -11.88 -1.13
CA PHE A 183 -8.71 -10.95 -1.19
C PHE A 183 -7.43 -11.76 -1.43
N ASP A 184 -6.82 -11.59 -2.59
CA ASP A 184 -5.69 -12.39 -3.10
C ASP A 184 -4.33 -11.72 -2.92
N ALA A 185 -4.32 -10.46 -2.48
CA ALA A 185 -3.12 -9.71 -2.16
C ALA A 185 -3.11 -9.28 -0.69
N ILE A 186 -1.94 -8.85 -0.24
CA ILE A 186 -1.78 -8.03 0.95
C ILE A 186 -1.12 -6.72 0.56
N LEU A 187 -1.48 -5.63 1.23
CA LEU A 187 -0.72 -4.38 1.21
C LEU A 187 0.01 -4.28 2.54
N ILE A 188 1.33 -4.15 2.50
CA ILE A 188 2.19 -4.03 3.66
C ILE A 188 2.56 -2.56 3.80
N ASN A 189 2.13 -1.90 4.87
CA ASN A 189 2.57 -0.56 5.19
C ASN A 189 3.91 -0.64 5.92
N VAL A 190 4.96 -0.21 5.22
CA VAL A 190 6.35 -0.23 5.68
C VAL A 190 6.55 0.68 6.90
N ASN A 191 5.83 1.80 6.93
CA ASN A 191 5.96 2.82 7.98
C ASN A 191 5.37 2.31 9.31
N MET A 192 4.28 1.56 9.24
CA MET A 192 3.56 1.04 10.42
C MET A 192 3.94 -0.41 10.76
N ASN A 193 4.70 -1.08 9.90
CA ASN A 193 5.06 -2.50 10.01
C ASN A 193 3.84 -3.42 10.23
N ASN A 194 2.75 -3.14 9.51
CA ASN A 194 1.54 -3.95 9.51
C ASN A 194 1.07 -4.19 8.06
N TYR A 195 0.06 -5.04 7.88
CA TYR A 195 -0.51 -5.31 6.56
C TYR A 195 -2.03 -5.43 6.62
N VAL A 196 -2.65 -5.25 5.46
CA VAL A 196 -4.07 -5.50 5.24
C VAL A 196 -4.27 -6.42 4.05
N ARG A 197 -5.31 -7.27 4.08
CA ARG A 197 -5.71 -8.08 2.93
C ARG A 197 -6.44 -7.19 1.92
N ALA A 198 -6.07 -7.34 0.66
CA ALA A 198 -6.54 -6.50 -0.41
C ALA A 198 -6.87 -7.27 -1.70
N ARG A 199 -7.66 -6.63 -2.55
CA ARG A 199 -7.95 -7.08 -3.92
C ARG A 199 -7.90 -5.87 -4.83
N ALA A 200 -7.17 -5.95 -5.95
CA ALA A 200 -7.20 -4.87 -6.93
C ALA A 200 -8.61 -4.73 -7.51
N TYR A 201 -9.00 -3.48 -7.73
CA TYR A 201 -10.25 -3.11 -8.36
C TYR A 201 -10.13 -2.80 -9.82
#